data_AF-A0A539DAV7-F1
#
_entry.id   AF-A0A539DAV7-F1
#
_cell.length_a   1.000
_cell.length_b   1.000
_cell.length_c   1.000
_cell.angle_alpha   90.00
_cell.angle_beta   90.00
_cell.angle_gamma   90.00
#
_symmetry.space_group_name_H-M   'P 1'
#
loop_
_entity.id
_entity.type
_entity.pdbx_description
1 polymer ?
#
loop_
_entity_poly.entity_id
_entity_poly.type
_entity_poly.pdbx_seq_one_letter_code
_entity_poly.pdbx_strand_id
1 'polypeptide(L)'
;MPRRSDRRIAISVAAVLALAATSGAVFAQPGARAPAPVVTGVWSFQTQAYDGDRDGRACSMRGTMTIVQGRQPGALNCTFVATETCPNGSWTAEQSCTATRRGAKLEIASTITRVTPGTVNYAPDNWSLTIRTSDLMVGELRSADIAGVQFRRGPAYTS
;
A
#
# COMPACT_ATOMS: atom_id res chain seq x y z
N MET A 1 -12.51 96.74 28.54
CA MET A 1 -13.92 96.52 28.94
C MET A 1 -14.30 95.06 28.68
N PRO A 2 -15.22 94.48 29.47
CA PRO A 2 -15.22 93.06 29.87
C PRO A 2 -16.36 92.22 29.26
N ARG A 3 -16.28 90.88 29.42
CA ARG A 3 -17.38 89.96 29.84
C ARG A 3 -16.87 88.51 29.70
N ARG A 4 -16.55 87.83 30.81
CA ARG A 4 -17.42 86.87 31.53
C ARG A 4 -18.33 86.07 30.60
N SER A 5 -18.18 84.74 30.59
CA SER A 5 -19.13 83.88 31.31
C SER A 5 -18.72 82.42 31.26
N ASP A 6 -18.77 81.83 32.46
CA ASP A 6 -18.67 80.40 32.76
C ASP A 6 -19.59 79.52 31.91
N ARG A 7 -19.12 78.32 31.57
CA ARG A 7 -20.00 77.14 31.42
C ARG A 7 -19.25 75.85 31.72
N ARG A 8 -19.36 75.48 32.99
CA ARG A 8 -19.57 74.15 33.59
C ARG A 8 -19.80 72.95 32.64
N ILE A 9 -19.15 71.84 33.00
CA ILE A 9 -19.62 70.42 33.01
C ILE A 9 -19.79 69.80 31.60
N ALA A 10 -19.18 68.67 31.23
CA ALA A 10 -19.34 67.37 31.87
C ALA A 10 -18.15 66.43 31.61
N ILE A 11 -17.80 65.70 32.67
CA ILE A 11 -16.97 64.50 32.63
C ILE A 11 -17.78 63.40 31.92
N SER A 12 -17.18 62.71 30.96
CA SER A 12 -17.65 61.41 30.48
C SER A 12 -16.46 60.46 30.43
N VAL A 13 -16.33 59.66 31.49
CA VAL A 13 -15.42 58.53 31.59
C VAL A 13 -15.97 57.43 30.68
N ALA A 14 -15.40 57.28 29.49
CA ALA A 14 -15.59 56.08 28.68
C ALA A 14 -14.43 55.12 28.99
N ALA A 15 -14.66 54.20 29.91
CA ALA A 15 -13.76 53.09 30.20
C ALA A 15 -13.78 52.12 29.00
N VAL A 16 -12.73 52.14 28.19
CA VAL A 16 -12.49 51.14 27.15
C VAL A 16 -11.88 49.92 27.84
N LEU A 17 -12.67 48.87 28.04
CA LEU A 17 -12.17 47.54 28.38
C LEU A 17 -11.32 47.02 27.22
N ALA A 18 -10.01 47.04 27.37
CA ALA A 18 -9.10 46.32 26.49
C ALA A 18 -9.17 44.83 26.83
N LEU A 19 -9.90 44.06 26.01
CA LEU A 19 -9.80 42.60 26.00
C LEU A 19 -8.42 42.21 25.46
N ALA A 20 -7.52 41.84 26.36
CA ALA A 20 -6.26 41.19 26.02
C ALA A 20 -6.57 39.79 25.45
N ALA A 21 -6.63 39.68 24.13
CA ALA A 21 -6.64 38.41 23.44
C ALA A 21 -5.24 37.78 23.58
N THR A 22 -5.10 36.85 24.53
CA THR A 22 -3.93 35.97 24.63
C THR A 22 -3.97 35.00 23.46
N SER A 23 -3.25 35.35 22.38
CA SER A 23 -2.95 34.45 21.27
C SER A 23 -2.12 33.27 21.79
N GLY A 24 -2.79 32.19 22.19
CA GLY A 24 -2.14 30.92 22.44
C GLY A 24 -1.50 30.42 21.16
N ALA A 25 -0.17 30.52 21.06
CA ALA A 25 0.60 29.88 20.01
C ALA A 25 0.44 28.36 20.17
N VAL A 26 -0.46 27.77 19.39
CA VAL A 26 -0.57 26.33 19.23
C VAL A 26 0.69 25.89 18.48
N PHE A 27 1.67 25.37 19.21
CA PHE A 27 2.79 24.66 18.63
C PHE A 27 2.24 23.42 17.91
N ALA A 28 2.14 23.48 16.59
CA ALA A 28 1.89 22.31 15.77
C ALA A 28 3.03 21.31 16.01
N GLN A 29 2.77 20.26 16.78
CA GLN A 29 3.69 19.14 16.88
C GLN A 29 3.91 18.60 15.46
N PRO A 30 5.16 18.38 15.02
CA PRO A 30 5.43 17.68 13.77
C PRO A 30 4.68 16.35 13.82
N GLY A 31 3.63 16.22 12.99
CA GLY A 31 2.74 15.08 13.04
C GLY A 31 3.56 13.79 12.93
N ALA A 32 3.52 12.97 13.99
CA ALA A 32 4.17 11.67 13.99
C ALA A 32 3.67 10.91 12.76
N ARG A 33 4.59 10.63 11.83
CA ARG A 33 4.26 9.89 10.62
C ARG A 33 3.74 8.51 11.04
N ALA A 34 2.53 8.17 10.62
CA ALA A 34 1.95 6.86 10.91
C ALA A 34 2.95 5.75 10.56
N PRO A 35 3.06 4.68 11.38
CA PRO A 35 3.97 3.58 11.12
C PRO A 35 3.76 3.01 9.71
N ALA A 36 4.85 2.67 9.03
CA ALA A 36 4.75 2.05 7.72
C ALA A 36 4.00 0.70 7.83
N PRO A 37 3.08 0.36 6.89
CA PRO A 37 2.34 -0.89 6.97
C PRO A 37 3.27 -2.11 7.01
N VAL A 38 2.92 -3.11 7.82
CA VAL A 38 3.65 -4.37 7.95
C VAL A 38 3.38 -5.25 6.73
N VAL A 39 4.44 -5.70 6.05
CA VAL A 39 4.35 -6.51 4.83
C VAL A 39 4.48 -8.01 5.11
N THR A 40 5.14 -8.40 6.20
CA THR A 40 5.28 -9.82 6.56
C THR A 40 3.94 -10.47 6.91
N GLY A 41 3.87 -11.78 6.71
CA GLY A 41 2.70 -12.60 6.96
C GLY A 41 2.18 -13.30 5.69
N VAL A 42 0.97 -13.82 5.81
CA VAL A 42 0.29 -14.55 4.75
C VAL A 42 -0.60 -13.60 3.93
N TRP A 43 -0.53 -13.74 2.62
CA TRP A 43 -1.28 -12.99 1.63
C TRP A 43 -1.90 -13.94 0.62
N SER A 44 -3.11 -13.68 0.21
CA SER A 44 -3.73 -14.28 -0.97
C SER A 44 -3.64 -13.29 -2.12
N PHE A 45 -3.62 -13.78 -3.36
CA PHE A 45 -3.62 -12.91 -4.52
C PHE A 45 -4.52 -13.44 -5.63
N GLN A 46 -4.95 -12.51 -6.48
CA GLN A 46 -5.66 -12.79 -7.71
C GLN A 46 -5.30 -11.76 -8.78
N THR A 47 -5.00 -12.24 -9.98
CA THR A 47 -4.79 -11.39 -11.15
C THR A 47 -6.10 -11.03 -11.82
N GLN A 48 -6.09 -9.95 -12.59
CA GLN A 48 -7.02 -9.76 -13.69
C GLN A 48 -6.79 -10.84 -14.76
N ALA A 49 -7.72 -10.96 -15.70
CA ALA A 49 -7.51 -11.78 -16.88
C ALA A 49 -6.36 -11.20 -17.75
N TYR A 50 -5.58 -12.09 -18.36
CA TYR A 50 -4.48 -11.74 -19.28
C TYR A 50 -4.37 -12.77 -20.41
N ASP A 51 -3.63 -12.46 -21.46
CA ASP A 51 -3.52 -13.26 -22.67
C ASP A 51 -2.44 -14.35 -22.50
N GLY A 52 -2.73 -15.32 -21.63
CA GLY A 52 -1.73 -16.29 -21.16
C GLY A 52 -1.52 -17.54 -22.02
N ASP A 53 -2.33 -17.78 -23.05
CA ASP A 53 -2.13 -18.91 -23.97
C ASP A 53 -1.67 -18.46 -25.37
N ARG A 54 -1.09 -19.39 -26.14
CA ARG A 54 -0.60 -19.13 -27.50
C ARG A 54 -1.69 -18.66 -28.47
N ASP A 55 -2.96 -18.82 -28.11
CA ASP A 55 -4.11 -18.47 -28.92
C ASP A 55 -4.76 -17.15 -28.46
N GLY A 56 -4.15 -16.42 -27.52
CA GLY A 56 -4.63 -15.14 -27.00
C GLY A 56 -5.89 -15.26 -26.14
N ARG A 57 -6.12 -16.42 -25.51
CA ARG A 57 -7.28 -16.61 -24.63
C ARG A 57 -6.95 -16.23 -23.19
N ALA A 58 -7.98 -15.71 -22.53
CA ALA A 58 -7.90 -15.19 -21.17
C ALA A 58 -7.52 -16.30 -20.15
N CYS A 59 -6.36 -16.14 -19.54
CA CYS A 59 -5.91 -16.85 -18.35
C CYS A 59 -6.07 -15.97 -17.12
N SER A 60 -6.07 -16.57 -15.95
CA SER A 60 -6.02 -15.86 -14.66
C SER A 60 -5.27 -16.67 -13.63
N MET A 61 -4.71 -16.00 -12.64
CA MET A 61 -3.92 -16.64 -11.59
C MET A 61 -4.44 -16.25 -10.21
N ARG A 62 -4.43 -17.22 -9.29
CA ARG A 62 -4.67 -17.02 -7.87
C ARG A 62 -3.68 -17.81 -7.04
N GLY A 63 -3.49 -17.41 -5.79
CA GLY A 63 -2.59 -18.15 -4.93
C GLY A 63 -2.45 -17.57 -3.53
N THR A 64 -1.51 -18.15 -2.79
CA THR A 64 -1.17 -17.74 -1.43
C THR A 64 0.33 -17.62 -1.29
N MET A 65 0.78 -16.50 -0.74
CA MET A 65 2.16 -16.13 -0.49
C MET A 65 2.39 -15.94 1.01
N THR A 66 3.52 -16.43 1.50
CA THR A 66 4.02 -16.12 2.84
C THR A 66 5.28 -15.27 2.71
N ILE A 67 5.28 -14.08 3.32
CA ILE A 67 6.43 -13.16 3.35
C ILE A 67 7.02 -13.14 4.76
N VAL A 68 8.32 -13.39 4.88
CA VAL A 68 9.07 -13.39 6.14
C VAL A 68 10.25 -12.42 6.06
N GLN A 69 10.77 -12.03 7.24
CA GLN A 69 12.03 -11.28 7.30
C GLN A 69 13.18 -12.14 6.78
N GLY A 70 14.04 -11.55 5.96
CA GLY A 70 15.29 -12.15 5.52
C GLY A 70 16.36 -12.09 6.62
N ARG A 71 17.51 -12.70 6.34
CA ARG A 71 18.66 -12.70 7.27
C ARG A 71 19.32 -11.32 7.39
N GLN A 72 19.26 -10.53 6.33
CA GLN A 72 19.81 -9.18 6.31
C GLN A 72 18.73 -8.16 6.71
N PRO A 73 19.07 -7.11 7.47
CA PRO A 73 18.13 -6.05 7.82
C PRO A 73 17.48 -5.45 6.56
N GLY A 74 16.15 -5.44 6.53
CA GLY A 74 15.37 -4.90 5.41
C GLY A 74 15.19 -5.84 4.20
N ALA A 75 15.85 -6.99 4.18
CA ALA A 75 15.59 -8.04 3.19
C ALA A 75 14.30 -8.79 3.55
N LEU A 76 13.52 -9.19 2.54
CA LEU A 76 12.34 -10.03 2.71
C LEU A 76 12.50 -11.29 1.85
N ASN A 77 12.09 -12.42 2.40
CA ASN A 77 12.01 -13.68 1.69
C ASN A 77 10.55 -14.11 1.62
N CYS A 78 10.20 -14.88 0.60
CA CYS A 78 8.85 -15.39 0.46
C CYS A 78 8.80 -16.76 -0.21
N THR A 79 7.69 -17.44 0.03
CA THR A 79 7.30 -18.65 -0.70
C THR A 79 5.84 -18.52 -1.08
N PHE A 80 5.45 -19.07 -2.22
CA PHE A 80 4.06 -19.05 -2.65
C PHE A 80 3.71 -20.21 -3.56
N VAL A 81 2.41 -20.47 -3.62
CA VAL A 81 1.80 -21.38 -4.58
C VAL A 81 0.84 -20.57 -5.43
N ALA A 82 1.03 -20.63 -6.75
CA ALA A 82 0.19 -20.01 -7.75
C ALA A 82 -0.55 -21.09 -8.54
N THR A 83 -1.85 -20.93 -8.74
CA THR A 83 -2.63 -21.70 -9.69
C THR A 83 -3.07 -20.79 -10.82
N GLU A 84 -2.58 -21.09 -12.01
CA GLU A 84 -3.03 -20.48 -13.25
C GLU A 84 -4.17 -21.32 -13.83
N THR A 85 -5.21 -20.64 -14.31
CA THR A 85 -6.35 -21.25 -14.98
C THR A 85 -6.52 -20.58 -16.32
N CYS A 86 -6.40 -21.39 -17.38
CA CYS A 86 -6.62 -21.02 -18.77
C CYS A 86 -7.76 -21.89 -19.34
N PRO A 87 -8.34 -21.57 -20.51
CA PRO A 87 -9.41 -22.37 -21.09
C PRO A 87 -8.99 -23.80 -21.47
N ASN A 88 -7.70 -24.04 -21.68
CA ASN A 88 -7.14 -25.34 -22.07
C ASN A 88 -6.58 -26.15 -20.88
N GLY A 89 -6.62 -25.61 -19.66
CA GLY A 89 -6.10 -26.32 -18.50
C GLY A 89 -5.81 -25.43 -17.30
N SER A 90 -5.36 -26.07 -16.23
CA SER A 90 -4.90 -25.39 -15.03
C SER A 90 -3.61 -26.02 -14.54
N TRP A 91 -2.69 -25.17 -14.09
CA TRP A 91 -1.35 -25.55 -13.67
C TRP A 91 -1.05 -24.88 -12.34
N THR A 92 -0.23 -25.54 -11.53
CA THR A 92 0.20 -25.01 -10.24
C THR A 92 1.71 -24.88 -10.20
N ALA A 93 2.19 -23.72 -9.78
CA ALA A 93 3.61 -23.44 -9.57
C ALA A 93 3.89 -23.12 -8.10
N GLU A 94 4.87 -23.81 -7.53
CA GLU A 94 5.44 -23.52 -6.22
C GLU A 94 6.73 -22.75 -6.43
N GLN A 95 6.87 -21.62 -5.74
CA GLN A 95 7.97 -20.68 -5.97
C GLN A 95 8.54 -20.18 -4.65
N SER A 96 9.85 -19.95 -4.67
CA SER A 96 10.54 -19.15 -3.65
C SER A 96 10.80 -17.76 -4.22
N CYS A 97 10.93 -16.76 -3.36
CA CYS A 97 11.18 -15.39 -3.79
C CYS A 97 11.95 -14.56 -2.78
N THR A 98 12.53 -13.49 -3.28
CA THR A 98 13.07 -12.38 -2.49
C THR A 98 12.30 -11.13 -2.82
N ALA A 99 12.14 -10.25 -1.83
CA ALA A 99 11.41 -9.00 -2.02
C ALA A 99 12.21 -7.80 -1.48
N THR A 100 12.20 -6.72 -2.25
CA THR A 100 12.84 -5.45 -1.91
C THR A 100 11.77 -4.38 -1.72
N ARG A 101 11.71 -3.82 -0.51
CA ARG A 101 10.79 -2.72 -0.20
C ARG A 101 11.48 -1.37 -0.35
N ARG A 102 10.86 -0.45 -1.09
CA ARG A 102 11.26 0.97 -1.18
C ARG A 102 10.05 1.86 -0.91
N GLY A 103 9.91 2.30 0.35
CA GLY A 103 8.73 3.04 0.79
C GLY A 103 7.44 2.21 0.66
N ALA A 104 6.53 2.65 -0.21
CA ALA A 104 5.29 1.93 -0.52
C ALA A 104 5.43 0.92 -1.67
N LYS A 105 6.58 0.86 -2.35
CA LYS A 105 6.83 -0.11 -3.42
C LYS A 105 7.44 -1.39 -2.88
N LEU A 106 7.00 -2.53 -3.41
CA LEU A 106 7.52 -3.85 -3.11
C LEU A 106 7.77 -4.58 -4.44
N GLU A 107 9.04 -4.80 -4.76
CA GLU A 107 9.45 -5.58 -5.93
C GLU A 107 9.79 -6.99 -5.48
N ILE A 108 9.22 -8.01 -6.11
CA ILE A 108 9.39 -9.42 -5.76
C ILE A 108 9.96 -10.15 -6.96
N ALA A 109 11.12 -10.78 -6.77
CA ALA A 109 11.77 -11.63 -7.75
C ALA A 109 11.66 -13.10 -7.32
N SER A 110 11.16 -13.94 -8.22
CA SER A 110 10.78 -15.32 -7.93
C SER A 110 11.67 -16.35 -8.63
N THR A 111 11.71 -17.55 -8.07
CA THR A 111 12.38 -18.72 -8.60
C THR A 111 11.44 -19.91 -8.49
N ILE A 112 11.26 -20.61 -9.60
CA ILE A 112 10.41 -21.80 -9.67
C ILE A 112 11.05 -22.92 -8.89
N THR A 113 10.31 -23.46 -7.93
CA THR A 113 10.69 -24.65 -7.16
C THR A 113 10.07 -25.91 -7.79
N ARG A 114 8.79 -25.83 -8.19
CA ARG A 114 8.06 -26.95 -8.79
C ARG A 114 6.90 -26.46 -9.65
N VAL A 115 6.62 -27.17 -10.74
CA VAL A 115 5.43 -26.95 -11.58
C VAL A 115 4.67 -28.26 -11.72
N THR A 116 3.35 -28.20 -11.67
CA THR A 116 2.45 -29.33 -11.85
C THR A 116 1.39 -29.00 -12.92
N PRO A 117 1.29 -29.78 -14.00
CA PRO A 117 2.18 -30.88 -14.38
C PRO A 117 3.56 -30.37 -14.79
N GLY A 118 4.62 -31.15 -14.50
CA GLY A 118 6.02 -30.74 -14.76
C GLY A 118 6.40 -30.61 -16.24
N THR A 119 5.47 -30.90 -17.16
CA THR A 119 5.63 -30.74 -18.62
C THR A 119 5.30 -29.33 -19.11
N VAL A 120 4.74 -28.47 -18.26
CA VAL A 120 4.40 -27.09 -18.61
C VAL A 120 5.66 -26.24 -18.63
N ASN A 121 5.87 -25.53 -19.74
CA ASN A 121 6.89 -24.49 -19.81
C ASN A 121 6.40 -23.25 -19.06
N TYR A 122 6.90 -23.04 -17.85
CA TYR A 122 6.43 -22.01 -16.92
C TYR A 122 7.52 -20.96 -16.69
N ALA A 123 7.14 -19.68 -16.62
CA ALA A 123 8.04 -18.58 -16.30
C ALA A 123 7.90 -18.19 -14.81
N PRO A 124 8.96 -17.69 -14.15
CA PRO A 124 8.85 -17.23 -12.77
C PRO A 124 7.89 -16.05 -12.63
N ASP A 125 7.01 -16.09 -11.63
CA ASP A 125 6.04 -15.02 -11.39
C ASP A 125 6.65 -13.93 -10.53
N ASN A 126 7.17 -12.89 -11.18
CA ASN A 126 7.66 -11.71 -10.48
C ASN A 126 6.52 -10.74 -10.25
N TRP A 127 6.67 -9.86 -9.25
CA TRP A 127 5.62 -8.93 -8.87
C TRP A 127 6.17 -7.53 -8.65
N SER A 128 5.49 -6.53 -9.20
CA SER A 128 5.73 -5.12 -8.87
C SER A 128 4.49 -4.57 -8.18
N LEU A 129 4.59 -4.38 -6.86
CA LEU A 129 3.45 -4.08 -6.01
C LEU A 129 3.58 -2.71 -5.34
N THR A 130 2.41 -2.12 -5.06
CA THR A 130 2.26 -0.93 -4.23
C THR A 130 1.43 -1.28 -3.00
N ILE A 131 2.02 -1.08 -1.82
CA ILE A 131 1.38 -1.25 -0.52
C ILE A 131 0.40 -0.09 -0.33
N ARG A 132 -0.90 -0.40 -0.25
CA ARG A 132 -1.95 0.61 -0.06
C ARG A 132 -2.32 0.73 1.41
N THR A 133 -2.54 -0.39 2.06
CA THR A 133 -2.93 -0.50 3.48
C THR A 133 -2.20 -1.70 4.10
N SER A 134 -2.48 -2.00 5.37
CA SER A 134 -1.94 -3.20 6.03
C SER A 134 -2.50 -4.52 5.46
N ASP A 135 -3.60 -4.47 4.72
CA ASP A 135 -4.35 -5.61 4.21
C ASP A 135 -4.53 -5.62 2.67
N LEU A 136 -3.99 -4.62 1.96
CA LEU A 136 -4.07 -4.52 0.50
C LEU A 136 -2.74 -4.10 -0.13
N MET A 137 -2.30 -4.88 -1.11
CA MET A 137 -1.31 -4.46 -2.10
C MET A 137 -1.88 -4.62 -3.50
N VAL A 138 -1.55 -3.69 -4.40
CA VAL A 138 -1.99 -3.73 -5.80
C VAL A 138 -0.81 -3.50 -6.71
N GLY A 139 -0.83 -4.09 -7.90
CA GLY A 139 0.25 -3.91 -8.85
C GLY A 139 0.12 -4.83 -10.04
N GLU A 140 1.24 -5.39 -10.48
CA GLU A 140 1.30 -6.24 -11.68
C GLU A 140 2.08 -7.53 -11.42
N LEU A 141 1.57 -8.63 -11.98
CA LEU A 141 2.33 -9.81 -12.38
C LEU A 141 3.30 -9.41 -13.50
N ARG A 142 4.53 -9.93 -13.45
CA ARG A 142 5.55 -9.83 -14.50
C ARG A 142 6.16 -11.22 -14.71
N SER A 143 5.59 -11.98 -15.62
CA SER A 143 5.98 -13.36 -15.93
C SER A 143 6.14 -13.51 -17.44
N ALA A 144 5.68 -14.63 -18.02
CA ALA A 144 5.52 -14.77 -19.47
C ALA A 144 4.55 -13.71 -20.05
N ASP A 145 3.64 -13.19 -19.21
CA ASP A 145 2.74 -12.08 -19.51
C ASP A 145 2.72 -11.06 -18.34
N ILE A 146 2.00 -9.95 -18.53
CA ILE A 146 1.78 -8.88 -17.56
C ILE A 146 0.30 -8.77 -17.26
N ALA A 147 -0.06 -8.83 -15.98
CA ALA A 147 -1.45 -8.74 -15.54
C ALA A 147 -1.57 -7.89 -14.28
N GLY A 148 -2.63 -7.07 -14.18
CA GLY A 148 -2.95 -6.41 -12.92
C GLY A 148 -3.22 -7.45 -11.82
N VAL A 149 -2.80 -7.18 -10.58
CA VAL A 149 -2.96 -8.10 -9.45
C VAL A 149 -3.36 -7.37 -8.18
N GLN A 150 -4.17 -8.03 -7.37
CA GLN A 150 -4.47 -7.62 -6.00
C GLN A 150 -4.01 -8.69 -5.03
N PHE A 151 -3.35 -8.26 -3.95
CA PHE A 151 -2.99 -9.08 -2.80
C PHE A 151 -3.83 -8.63 -1.60
N ARG A 152 -4.44 -9.59 -0.91
CA ARG A 152 -5.22 -9.39 0.31
C ARG A 152 -4.59 -10.17 1.47
N ARG A 153 -4.65 -9.61 2.68
CA ARG A 153 -4.07 -10.26 3.85
C ARG A 153 -4.91 -11.49 4.25
N GLY A 154 -4.23 -12.59 4.57
CA GLY A 154 -4.84 -13.85 4.96
C GLY A 154 -4.72 -14.95 3.90
N PRO A 155 -5.06 -16.21 4.25
CA PRO A 155 -4.87 -17.37 3.38
C PRO A 155 -5.93 -17.51 2.29
N ALA A 156 -7.09 -16.86 2.45
CA ALA A 156 -8.19 -16.88 1.49
C ALA A 156 -8.25 -15.55 0.74
N TYR A 157 -8.51 -15.60 -0.56
CA TYR A 157 -8.83 -14.40 -1.32
C TYR A 157 -10.28 -14.03 -1.01
N THR A 158 -10.45 -12.97 -0.22
CA THR A 158 -11.75 -12.33 -0.01
C THR A 158 -11.78 -11.08 -0.87
N SER A 159 -12.53 -11.13 -1.97
CA SER A 159 -12.77 -10.02 -2.88
C SER A 159 -13.54 -8.89 -2.20
#